data_AF-A0A6P7FP72-F1
#
_entry.id   AF-A0A6P7FP72-F1
#
_cell.length_a   1.000
_cell.length_b   1.000
_cell.length_c   1.000
_cell.angle_alpha   90.00
_cell.angle_beta   90.00
_cell.angle_gamma   90.00
#
_symmetry.space_group_name_H-M   'P 1'
#
loop_
_entity.id
_entity.type
_entity.pdbx_description
1 polymer ?
#
loop_
_entity_poly.entity_id
_entity_poly.type
_entity_poly.pdbx_seq_one_letter_code
_entity_poly.pdbx_strand_id
1 'polypeptide(L)'
;MIDKGREIADFIQRRRRTSCKEHLVRITRRSDRIMGVQLDAGNTNVDIIYAYAPQVGCEKQENKEFWSALDCEMLEIPVNENCFIGGDLNGHIGREKAGVERVH
;
A
#
# COMPACT_ATOMS: atom_id res chain seq x y z
N MET A 1 -14.25 -17.99 -10.37
CA MET A 1 -13.23 -17.22 -9.65
C MET A 1 -13.93 -16.02 -9.02
N ILE A 2 -13.93 -15.93 -7.69
CA ILE A 2 -14.52 -14.80 -6.98
C ILE A 2 -13.58 -13.61 -7.18
N ASP A 3 -14.13 -12.49 -7.63
CA ASP A 3 -13.40 -11.23 -7.78
C ASP A 3 -13.06 -10.70 -6.37
N LYS A 4 -11.83 -10.97 -5.93
CA LYS A 4 -11.30 -10.54 -4.62
C LYS A 4 -11.42 -9.02 -4.44
N GLY A 5 -11.37 -8.24 -5.53
CA GLY A 5 -11.54 -6.79 -5.49
C GLY A 5 -12.96 -6.40 -5.08
N ARG A 6 -13.98 -7.14 -5.54
CA ARG A 6 -15.37 -6.93 -5.16
C ARG A 6 -15.64 -7.28 -3.70
N GLU A 7 -15.08 -8.39 -3.20
CA GLU A 7 -15.28 -8.81 -1.80
C GLU A 7 -14.73 -7.78 -0.80
N ILE A 8 -13.59 -7.17 -1.13
CA ILE A 8 -12.97 -6.13 -0.29
C ILE A 8 -13.67 -4.78 -0.46
N ALA A 9 -14.09 -4.43 -1.68
CA ALA A 9 -14.94 -3.26 -1.89
C ALA A 9 -16.25 -3.39 -1.12
N ASP A 10 -16.86 -4.58 -1.10
CA ASP A 10 -18.04 -4.88 -0.31
C ASP A 10 -17.75 -4.80 1.20
N PHE A 11 -16.60 -5.29 1.67
CA PHE A 11 -16.17 -5.11 3.07
C PHE A 11 -16.05 -3.63 3.46
N ILE A 12 -15.42 -2.81 2.60
CA ILE A 12 -15.27 -1.36 2.80
C ILE A 12 -16.62 -0.65 2.70
N GLN A 13 -17.52 -1.06 1.80
CA GLN A 13 -18.83 -0.41 1.61
C GLN A 13 -19.86 -0.80 2.67
N ARG A 14 -19.81 -2.05 3.19
CA ARG A 14 -20.65 -2.52 4.32
C ARG A 14 -20.36 -1.74 5.62
N ARG A 15 -19.22 -1.04 5.71
CA ARG A 15 -18.78 -0.24 6.88
C ARG A 15 -19.48 1.10 7.12
N ARG A 16 -20.59 1.42 6.45
CA ARG A 16 -21.40 2.60 6.86
C ARG A 16 -22.02 2.47 8.28
N ARG A 17 -21.78 1.37 9.01
CA ARG A 17 -22.37 1.09 10.34
C ARG A 17 -21.41 0.67 11.47
N THR A 18 -20.16 0.26 11.22
CA THR A 18 -19.21 -0.17 12.27
C THR A 18 -17.83 0.50 12.14
N SER A 19 -17.15 0.66 13.27
CA SER A 19 -15.87 1.39 13.36
C SER A 19 -14.72 0.53 12.83
N CYS A 20 -13.83 1.11 12.00
CA CYS A 20 -12.65 0.42 11.47
C CYS A 20 -11.74 -0.19 12.55
N LYS A 21 -11.79 0.34 13.78
CA LYS A 21 -11.00 -0.12 14.92
C LYS A 21 -11.35 -1.53 15.38
N GLU A 22 -12.60 -1.97 15.18
CA GLU A 22 -13.10 -3.25 15.67
C GLU A 22 -12.52 -4.45 14.91
N HIS A 23 -11.99 -4.19 13.71
CA HIS A 23 -11.41 -5.19 12.82
C HIS A 23 -9.90 -5.02 12.67
N LEU A 24 -9.28 -4.18 13.50
CA LEU A 24 -7.84 -3.94 13.43
C LEU A 24 -7.09 -5.12 14.03
N VAL A 25 -6.28 -5.80 13.23
CA VAL A 25 -5.45 -6.93 13.68
C VAL A 25 -4.06 -6.44 14.07
N ARG A 26 -3.42 -5.65 13.20
CA ARG A 26 -2.05 -5.18 13.41
C ARG A 26 -1.85 -3.79 12.80
N ILE A 27 -1.02 -2.99 13.47
CA ILE A 27 -0.42 -1.79 12.89
C ILE A 27 1.09 -1.93 12.98
N THR A 28 1.77 -1.70 11.87
CA THR A 28 3.22 -1.61 11.75
C THR A 28 3.58 -0.20 11.31
N ARG A 29 4.67 0.35 11.87
CA ARG A 29 5.21 1.63 11.43
C ARG A 29 6.69 1.47 11.17
N ARG A 30 7.09 1.45 9.91
CA ARG A 30 8.50 1.33 9.49
C ARG A 30 9.23 2.64 9.55
N SER A 31 8.52 3.72 9.24
CA SER A 31 9.04 5.08 9.29
C SER A 31 7.91 6.07 9.54
N ASP A 32 8.23 7.35 9.54
CA ASP A 32 7.24 8.42 9.44
C ASP A 32 6.40 8.36 8.16
N ARG A 33 6.90 7.69 7.13
CA ARG A 33 6.34 7.65 5.78
C ARG A 33 5.68 6.34 5.40
N ILE A 34 5.91 5.27 6.13
CA ILE A 34 5.40 3.93 5.82
C ILE A 34 4.70 3.34 7.03
N MET A 35 3.42 3.01 6.86
CA MET A 35 2.58 2.36 7.85
C MET A 35 1.88 1.18 7.21
N GLY A 36 1.96 0.01 7.85
CA GLY A 36 1.14 -1.15 7.50
C GLY A 36 -0.04 -1.27 8.45
N VAL A 37 -1.19 -1.69 7.92
CA VAL A 37 -2.41 -1.95 8.67
C VAL A 37 -2.97 -3.27 8.19
N GLN A 38 -3.12 -4.22 9.10
CA GLN A 38 -3.83 -5.47 8.84
C GLN A 38 -5.24 -5.39 9.41
N LEU A 39 -6.23 -5.70 8.56
CA LEU A 39 -7.64 -5.73 8.92
C LEU A 39 -8.18 -7.15 8.78
N ASP A 40 -9.01 -7.56 9.74
CA ASP A 40 -9.82 -8.77 9.65
C ASP A 40 -11.09 -8.48 8.84
N ALA A 41 -11.21 -9.10 7.66
CA ALA A 41 -12.39 -9.04 6.82
C ALA A 41 -13.31 -10.27 6.97
N GLY A 42 -13.16 -11.03 8.04
CA GLY A 42 -13.95 -12.22 8.38
C GLY A 42 -13.43 -13.48 7.68
N ASN A 43 -13.48 -13.52 6.35
CA ASN A 43 -13.03 -14.68 5.56
C ASN A 43 -11.55 -14.59 5.15
N THR A 44 -10.96 -13.40 5.24
CA THR A 44 -9.57 -13.14 4.87
C THR A 44 -9.03 -11.97 5.68
N ASN A 45 -7.72 -11.94 5.89
CA ASN A 45 -7.04 -10.71 6.28
C ASN A 45 -6.79 -9.84 5.05
N VAL A 46 -6.78 -8.53 5.26
CA VAL A 46 -6.42 -7.52 4.27
C VAL A 46 -5.28 -6.68 4.83
N ASP A 47 -4.15 -6.66 4.12
CA ASP A 47 -3.01 -5.84 4.47
C ASP A 47 -3.02 -4.58 3.61
N ILE A 48 -2.87 -3.44 4.27
CA ILE A 48 -2.87 -2.12 3.65
C ILE A 48 -1.56 -1.45 4.03
N ILE A 49 -0.73 -1.17 3.04
CA ILE A 49 0.46 -0.34 3.21
C ILE A 49 0.10 1.08 2.80
N TYR A 50 0.17 2.02 3.74
CA TYR A 50 0.13 3.44 3.48
C TYR A 50 1.55 3.98 3.36
N ALA A 51 1.89 4.57 2.21
CA ALA A 51 3.23 5.07 1.94
C ALA A 51 3.23 6.50 1.38
N TYR A 52 4.09 7.37 1.92
CA TYR A 52 4.35 8.72 1.40
C TYR A 52 5.80 8.81 0.91
N ALA A 53 6.01 8.83 -0.41
CA ALA A 53 7.34 8.91 -0.97
C ALA A 53 7.97 10.30 -0.75
N PRO A 54 9.29 10.37 -0.65
CA PRO A 54 10.02 11.63 -0.66
C PRO A 54 9.66 12.53 -1.84
N GLN A 55 9.69 13.85 -1.62
CA GLN A 55 9.47 14.84 -2.66
C GLN A 55 10.61 14.84 -3.68
N VAL A 56 10.30 15.32 -4.89
CA VAL A 56 11.29 15.52 -5.96
C VAL A 56 12.37 16.50 -5.49
N GLY A 57 13.63 16.09 -5.56
CA GLY A 57 14.78 16.89 -5.08
C GLY A 57 15.30 16.49 -3.70
N CYS A 58 14.70 15.48 -3.06
CA CYS A 58 15.29 14.83 -1.88
C CYS A 58 16.66 14.20 -2.20
N GLU A 59 17.43 13.92 -1.16
CA GLU A 59 18.71 13.24 -1.32
C GLU A 59 18.49 11.84 -1.91
N LYS A 60 19.39 11.41 -2.81
CA LYS A 60 19.32 10.05 -3.40
C LYS A 60 19.27 8.96 -2.34
N GLN A 61 19.91 9.19 -1.20
CA GLN A 61 19.93 8.29 -0.07
C GLN A 61 18.54 8.16 0.57
N GLU A 62 17.85 9.28 0.82
CA GLU A 62 16.49 9.29 1.36
C GLU A 62 15.51 8.54 0.44
N ASN A 63 15.63 8.73 -0.88
CA ASN A 63 14.83 7.99 -1.84
C ASN A 63 15.11 6.47 -1.78
N LYS A 64 16.39 6.08 -1.73
CA LYS A 64 16.79 4.67 -1.65
C LYS A 64 16.30 4.01 -0.35
N GLU A 65 16.42 4.71 0.77
CA GLU A 65 15.95 4.23 2.08
C GLU A 65 14.44 4.05 2.09
N PHE A 66 13.69 4.98 1.50
CA PHE A 66 12.24 4.84 1.36
C PHE A 66 11.84 3.58 0.58
N TRP A 67 12.39 3.39 -0.62
CA TRP A 67 12.05 2.22 -1.45
C TRP A 67 12.48 0.91 -0.78
N SER A 68 13.66 0.87 -0.15
CA SER A 68 14.10 -0.30 0.60
C SER A 68 13.19 -0.61 1.79
N ALA A 69 12.71 0.40 2.50
CA ALA A 69 11.79 0.21 3.63
C ALA A 69 10.41 -0.26 3.15
N LEU A 70 9.94 0.23 2.00
CA LEU A 70 8.69 -0.21 1.38
C LEU A 70 8.77 -1.67 0.94
N ASP A 71 9.88 -2.06 0.29
CA ASP A 71 10.13 -3.44 -0.11
C ASP A 71 10.13 -4.39 1.10
N CYS A 72 10.79 -3.99 2.19
CA CYS A 72 10.78 -4.77 3.43
C CYS A 72 9.37 -4.96 3.99
N GLU A 73 8.53 -3.92 3.98
CA GLU A 73 7.14 -4.04 4.46
C GLU A 73 6.32 -4.97 3.57
N MET A 74 6.50 -4.90 2.25
CA MET A 74 5.83 -5.79 1.30
C MET A 74 6.25 -7.25 1.47
N LEU A 75 7.54 -7.51 1.75
CA LEU A 75 8.07 -8.86 1.96
C LEU A 75 7.57 -9.54 3.23
N GLU A 76 7.13 -8.76 4.23
CA GLU A 76 6.54 -9.32 5.44
C GLU A 76 5.09 -9.81 5.25
N ILE A 77 4.43 -9.39 4.17
CA ILE A 77 3.08 -9.83 3.87
C ILE A 77 3.13 -11.21 3.17
N PRO A 78 2.46 -12.25 3.71
CA PRO A 78 2.40 -13.56 3.08
C PRO A 78 1.85 -13.49 1.65
N VAL A 79 2.47 -14.25 0.73
CA VAL A 79 2.19 -14.24 -0.72
C VAL A 79 0.71 -14.51 -1.09
N ASN A 80 -0.05 -15.14 -0.20
CA ASN A 80 -1.46 -15.49 -0.41
C ASN A 80 -2.46 -14.52 0.24
N GLU A 81 -1.99 -13.50 0.95
CA GLU A 81 -2.82 -12.46 1.57
C GLU A 81 -3.11 -11.31 0.59
N ASN A 82 -4.22 -10.61 0.81
CA ASN A 82 -4.64 -9.52 -0.06
C ASN A 82 -3.95 -8.23 0.39
N CYS A 83 -2.90 -7.83 -0.30
CA CYS A 83 -2.15 -6.59 -0.03
C CYS A 83 -2.59 -5.45 -0.96
N PHE A 84 -2.81 -4.26 -0.39
CA PHE A 84 -3.03 -3.01 -1.11
C PHE A 84 -2.00 -1.98 -0.69
N ILE A 85 -1.43 -1.26 -1.66
CA ILE A 85 -0.56 -0.12 -1.40
C ILE A 85 -1.36 1.14 -1.75
N GLY A 86 -1.52 2.02 -0.79
CA GLY A 86 -2.12 3.33 -0.95
C GLY A 86 -1.16 4.43 -0.54
N GLY A 87 -1.31 5.60 -1.13
CA GLY A 87 -0.57 6.80 -0.73
C GLY A 87 0.00 7.57 -1.90
N ASP A 88 0.75 8.62 -1.58
CA ASP A 88 1.39 9.50 -2.56
C ASP A 88 2.83 9.02 -2.79
N LEU A 89 3.05 8.38 -3.93
CA LEU A 89 4.36 7.84 -4.29
C LEU A 89 5.24 8.87 -5.01
N ASN A 90 4.79 10.13 -5.18
CA ASN A 90 5.51 11.19 -5.87
C ASN A 90 6.15 10.74 -7.21
N GLY A 91 5.51 9.79 -7.88
CA GLY A 91 6.01 9.17 -9.09
C GLY A 91 5.97 10.13 -10.27
N HIS A 92 7.14 10.57 -10.73
CA HIS A 92 7.24 11.34 -11.97
C HIS A 92 7.35 10.39 -13.17
N ILE A 93 6.24 10.18 -13.89
CA ILE A 93 6.26 9.41 -15.14
C ILE A 93 6.84 10.29 -16.26
N GLY A 94 8.12 10.06 -16.57
CA GLY A 94 8.75 10.45 -17.83
C GLY A 94 9.20 11.90 -17.95
N ARG A 95 10.47 12.16 -17.63
CA ARG A 95 11.25 13.25 -18.26
C ARG A 95 12.41 12.74 -19.11
N GLU A 96 12.97 11.58 -18.77
CA GLU A 96 13.91 10.85 -19.63
C GLU A 96 13.17 9.78 -20.43
N LYS A 97 12.70 10.15 -21.62
CA LYS A 97 12.30 9.18 -22.65
C LYS A 97 13.56 8.49 -23.18
N ALA A 98 14.03 7.45 -22.49
CA ALA A 98 14.72 6.36 -23.15
C ALA A 98 13.67 5.45 -23.80
N GLY A 99 13.06 5.93 -24.89
CA GLY A 99 12.45 5.08 -25.92
C GLY A 99 11.18 4.28 -25.61
N VAL A 100 10.54 4.38 -24.45
CA VAL A 100 9.25 3.68 -24.23
C VAL A 100 8.08 4.63 -24.43
N GLU A 101 7.29 4.34 -25.47
CA GLU A 101 6.11 5.08 -25.86
C GLU A 101 5.04 5.01 -24.77
N ARG A 102 4.42 6.15 -24.46
CA ARG A 102 3.27 6.21 -23.55
C ARG A 102 2.09 5.54 -24.25
N VAL A 103 1.70 4.35 -23.82
CA VAL A 103 0.42 3.76 -24.21
C VAL A 103 -0.65 4.34 -23.30
N HIS A 104 -1.56 5.11 -23.89
CA HIS A 104 -2.89 5.40 -23.34
C HIS A 104 -3.89 4.47 -24.01
#